data_AF-A0A842SYT7-F1
#
_entry.id   AF-A0A842SYT7-F1
#
_cell.length_a   1.000
_cell.length_b   1.000
_cell.length_c   1.000
_cell.angle_alpha   90.00
_cell.angle_beta   90.00
_cell.angle_gamma   90.00
#
_symmetry.space_group_name_H-M   'P 1'
#
loop_
_entity.id
_entity.type
_entity.pdbx_description
1 polymer ?
#
loop_
_entity_poly.entity_id
_entity_poly.type
_entity_poly.pdbx_seq_one_letter_code
_entity_poly.pdbx_strand_id
1 'polypeptide(L)'
;MNDTLDDNLLEGFLTKEDPTQEYKLAPSIDDIKEQYSDASMDSLLHDLQDAKIMNIKEVIVDIEGLISERQTLQHEVFGDVDKIMMGMDNFLTQAGDKIDAVKEAELREKMLDIESFKLNEKINAFRDIAALKKELRDRMHEYREQEQHQHMIGDLLGER
;
A
#
# COMPACT_ATOMS: atom_id res chain seq x y z
N MET A 1 -35.93 -72.84 -13.85
CA MET A 1 -35.80 -72.45 -12.44
C MET A 1 -35.32 -71.03 -12.44
N ASN A 2 -36.05 -70.18 -11.72
CA ASN A 2 -36.10 -68.74 -11.92
C ASN A 2 -34.83 -68.04 -11.41
N ASP A 3 -34.28 -67.19 -12.26
CA ASP A 3 -33.49 -66.02 -11.86
C ASP A 3 -34.47 -65.01 -11.25
N THR A 4 -34.40 -64.85 -9.93
CA THR A 4 -35.04 -63.73 -9.23
C THR A 4 -33.98 -62.67 -8.99
N LEU A 5 -33.98 -61.67 -9.86
CA LEU A 5 -33.32 -60.38 -9.64
C LEU A 5 -33.85 -59.76 -8.34
N ASP A 6 -32.91 -59.26 -7.55
CA ASP A 6 -33.07 -58.65 -6.24
C ASP A 6 -33.90 -57.35 -6.36
N ASP A 7 -35.14 -57.38 -5.86
CA ASP A 7 -36.12 -56.28 -5.88
C ASP A 7 -35.75 -55.06 -5.01
N ASN A 8 -34.49 -54.95 -4.55
CA ASN A 8 -34.05 -53.93 -3.60
C ASN A 8 -33.42 -52.67 -4.22
N LEU A 9 -33.51 -52.48 -5.53
CA LEU A 9 -32.96 -51.28 -6.21
C LEU A 9 -33.99 -50.16 -6.46
N LEU A 10 -35.28 -50.36 -6.14
CA LEU A 10 -36.33 -49.35 -6.39
C LEU A 10 -36.89 -48.65 -5.14
N GLU A 11 -36.54 -49.07 -3.92
CA GLU A 11 -37.09 -48.47 -2.69
C GLU A 11 -36.34 -47.21 -2.20
N GLY A 12 -35.21 -46.85 -2.81
CA GLY A 12 -34.43 -45.67 -2.43
C GLY A 12 -34.90 -44.34 -3.01
N PHE A 13 -35.83 -44.33 -3.98
CA PHE A 13 -36.21 -43.14 -4.75
C PHE A 13 -37.64 -42.64 -4.52
N LEU A 14 -38.42 -43.29 -3.65
CA LEU A 14 -39.79 -42.85 -3.33
C LEU A 14 -39.90 -42.59 -1.83
N THR A 15 -39.37 -41.45 -1.40
CA THR A 15 -39.81 -40.84 -0.13
C THR A 15 -41.30 -40.56 -0.26
N LYS A 16 -42.11 -41.19 0.62
CA LYS A 16 -43.53 -40.89 0.77
C LYS A 16 -43.69 -39.37 0.94
N GLU A 17 -44.28 -38.73 -0.07
CA GLU A 17 -44.58 -37.31 -0.04
C GLU A 17 -45.54 -37.04 1.13
N ASP A 18 -45.08 -36.19 2.05
CA ASP A 18 -45.89 -35.63 3.12
C ASP A 18 -46.88 -34.65 2.47
N PRO A 19 -48.20 -34.92 2.44
CA PRO A 19 -49.18 -34.12 1.70
C PRO A 19 -49.42 -32.73 2.29
N THR A 20 -48.68 -32.36 3.34
CA THR A 20 -48.73 -31.05 3.99
C THR A 20 -47.45 -30.23 3.85
N GLN A 21 -46.44 -30.69 3.12
CA GLN A 21 -45.34 -29.82 2.73
C GLN A 21 -45.83 -28.83 1.67
N GLU A 22 -46.13 -27.62 2.14
CA GLU A 22 -46.29 -26.44 1.30
C GLU A 22 -45.00 -26.29 0.48
N TYR A 23 -45.03 -26.77 -0.76
CA TYR A 23 -43.95 -26.57 -1.72
C TYR A 23 -43.81 -25.05 -1.88
N LYS A 24 -42.82 -24.47 -1.20
CA LYS A 24 -42.41 -23.10 -1.49
C LYS A 24 -42.03 -23.12 -2.96
N LEU A 25 -42.85 -22.47 -3.79
CA LEU A 25 -42.55 -22.29 -5.20
C LEU A 25 -41.12 -21.77 -5.26
N ALA A 26 -40.29 -22.43 -6.08
CA ALA A 26 -39.00 -21.88 -6.43
C ALA A 26 -39.24 -20.42 -6.86
N PRO A 27 -38.43 -19.46 -6.36
CA PRO A 27 -38.63 -18.06 -6.68
C PRO A 27 -38.77 -17.92 -8.19
N SER A 28 -39.79 -17.17 -8.61
CA SER A 28 -40.01 -16.87 -10.01
C SER A 28 -38.73 -16.31 -10.62
N ILE A 29 -38.52 -16.50 -11.93
CA ILE A 29 -37.45 -15.81 -12.64
C ILE A 29 -37.53 -14.30 -12.40
N ASP A 30 -38.74 -13.76 -12.19
CA ASP A 30 -38.94 -12.36 -11.86
C ASP A 30 -38.52 -12.02 -10.41
N ASP A 31 -38.69 -12.95 -9.46
CA ASP A 31 -38.20 -12.78 -8.07
C ASP A 31 -36.67 -12.85 -8.00
N ILE A 32 -36.04 -13.67 -8.84
CA ILE A 32 -34.57 -13.75 -8.98
C ILE A 32 -34.02 -12.49 -9.64
N LYS A 33 -34.73 -11.92 -10.63
CA LYS A 33 -34.37 -10.64 -11.25
C LYS A 33 -34.49 -9.47 -10.28
N GLU A 34 -35.45 -9.49 -9.36
CA GLU A 34 -35.59 -8.47 -8.32
C GLU A 34 -34.47 -8.57 -7.28
N GLN A 35 -34.02 -9.79 -6.98
CA GLN A 35 -32.88 -10.06 -6.09
C GLN A 35 -31.52 -9.67 -6.70
N TYR A 36 -31.42 -9.60 -8.02
CA TYR A 36 -30.26 -9.14 -8.80
C TYR A 36 -30.64 -7.99 -9.74
N SER A 37 -31.37 -6.99 -9.22
CA SER A 37 -31.67 -5.80 -10.02
C SER A 37 -30.37 -5.14 -10.48
N ASP A 38 -30.34 -4.64 -11.73
CA ASP A 38 -29.20 -3.91 -12.32
C ASP A 38 -28.61 -2.87 -11.34
N ALA A 39 -29.50 -2.15 -10.63
CA ALA A 39 -29.13 -1.12 -9.66
C ALA A 39 -28.26 -1.64 -8.49
N SER A 40 -28.40 -2.90 -8.09
CA SER A 40 -27.57 -3.49 -7.01
C SER A 40 -26.17 -3.86 -7.50
N MET A 41 -26.02 -4.18 -8.79
CA MET A 41 -24.73 -4.54 -9.37
C MET A 41 -23.93 -3.28 -9.73
N ASP A 42 -24.61 -2.23 -10.22
CA ASP A 42 -24.02 -0.93 -10.48
C ASP A 42 -23.48 -0.26 -9.20
N SER A 43 -24.26 -0.31 -8.10
CA SER A 43 -23.80 0.18 -6.79
C SER A 43 -22.54 -0.54 -6.30
N LEU A 44 -22.49 -1.87 -6.44
CA LEU A 44 -21.32 -2.66 -6.02
C LEU A 44 -20.08 -2.32 -6.88
N LEU A 45 -20.29 -2.09 -8.17
CA LEU A 45 -19.22 -1.71 -9.10
C LEU A 45 -18.67 -0.32 -8.78
N HIS A 46 -19.56 0.63 -8.47
CA HIS A 46 -19.18 1.99 -8.04
C HIS A 46 -18.39 1.95 -6.73
N ASP A 47 -18.88 1.22 -5.72
CA ASP A 47 -18.20 1.08 -4.43
C ASP A 47 -16.79 0.48 -4.57
N LEU A 48 -16.64 -0.51 -5.46
CA LEU A 48 -15.34 -1.13 -5.73
C LEU A 48 -14.37 -0.16 -6.42
N GLN A 49 -14.86 0.65 -7.36
CA GLN A 49 -14.06 1.67 -8.04
C GLN A 49 -13.62 2.76 -7.06
N ASP A 50 -14.54 3.26 -6.24
CA ASP A 50 -14.25 4.24 -5.19
C ASP A 50 -13.21 3.70 -4.21
N ALA A 51 -13.37 2.46 -3.74
CA ALA A 51 -12.41 1.83 -2.83
C ALA A 51 -11.01 1.76 -3.44
N LYS A 52 -10.90 1.43 -4.74
CA LYS A 52 -9.61 1.40 -5.43
C LYS A 52 -9.00 2.80 -5.53
N ILE A 53 -9.78 3.82 -5.89
CA ILE A 53 -9.31 5.19 -6.02
C ILE A 53 -8.90 5.76 -4.65
N MET A 54 -9.66 5.47 -3.60
CA MET A 54 -9.31 5.82 -2.22
C MET A 54 -7.98 5.17 -1.81
N ASN A 55 -7.79 3.89 -2.12
CA ASN A 55 -6.52 3.21 -1.81
C ASN A 55 -5.33 3.87 -2.53
N ILE A 56 -5.46 4.25 -3.80
CA ILE A 56 -4.41 4.97 -4.52
C ILE A 56 -4.13 6.34 -3.88
N LYS A 57 -5.17 7.06 -3.44
CA LYS A 57 -5.02 8.34 -2.72
C LYS A 57 -4.25 8.16 -1.41
N GLU A 58 -4.58 7.14 -0.63
CA GLU A 58 -3.89 6.83 0.63
C GLU A 58 -2.40 6.56 0.37
N VAL A 59 -2.08 5.73 -0.61
CA VAL A 59 -0.69 5.45 -0.99
C VAL A 59 0.06 6.71 -1.43
N ILE A 60 -0.58 7.62 -2.15
CA ILE A 60 0.01 8.91 -2.54
C ILE A 60 0.37 9.73 -1.30
N VAL A 61 -0.57 9.86 -0.36
CA VAL A 61 -0.36 10.60 0.90
C VAL A 61 0.75 9.98 1.72
N ASP A 62 0.82 8.65 1.80
CA ASP A 62 1.88 7.94 2.50
C ASP A 62 3.25 8.22 1.88
N ILE A 63 3.38 8.19 0.55
CA ILE A 63 4.64 8.50 -0.14
C ILE A 63 5.07 9.96 0.10
N GLU A 64 4.14 10.91 0.07
CA GLU A 64 4.42 12.31 0.40
C GLU A 64 4.92 12.46 1.85
N GLY A 65 4.28 11.73 2.79
CA GLY A 65 4.73 11.62 4.17
C GLY A 65 6.16 11.10 4.29
N LEU A 66 6.47 9.98 3.63
CA LEU A 66 7.80 9.37 3.62
C LEU A 66 8.87 10.31 3.06
N ILE A 67 8.56 11.08 2.01
CA ILE A 67 9.47 12.10 1.47
C ILE A 67 9.77 13.16 2.54
N SER A 68 8.73 13.67 3.21
CA SER A 68 8.88 14.68 4.26
C SER A 68 9.69 14.15 5.45
N GLU A 69 9.38 12.95 5.94
CA GLU A 69 10.11 12.29 7.03
C GLU A 69 11.58 12.08 6.67
N ARG A 70 11.87 11.63 5.45
CA ARG A 70 13.25 11.42 4.99
C ARG A 70 14.06 12.72 4.94
N GLN A 71 13.43 13.83 4.55
CA GLN A 71 14.04 15.16 4.55
C GLN A 71 14.30 15.67 5.97
N THR A 72 13.35 15.48 6.89
CA THR A 72 13.53 15.81 8.32
C THR A 72 14.68 15.03 8.91
N LEU A 73 14.71 13.71 8.70
CA LEU A 73 15.79 12.84 9.18
C LEU A 73 17.16 13.28 8.63
N GLN A 74 17.23 13.64 7.33
CA GLN A 74 18.46 14.17 6.74
C GLN A 74 18.94 15.44 7.46
N HIS A 75 18.01 16.35 7.77
CA HIS A 75 18.34 17.59 8.47
C HIS A 75 18.85 17.33 9.89
N GLU A 76 18.19 16.43 10.62
CA GLU A 76 18.59 16.04 11.99
C GLU A 76 19.98 15.39 12.01
N VAL A 77 20.22 14.41 11.13
CA VAL A 77 21.53 13.72 11.03
C VAL A 77 22.63 14.73 10.71
N PHE A 78 22.39 15.67 9.79
CA PHE A 78 23.40 16.68 9.45
C PHE A 78 23.65 17.65 10.59
N GLY A 79 22.60 18.04 11.33
CA GLY A 79 22.73 18.85 12.52
C GLY A 79 23.57 18.17 13.60
N ASP A 80 23.40 16.87 13.80
CA ASP A 80 24.17 16.11 14.80
C ASP A 80 25.62 15.89 14.36
N VAL A 81 25.86 15.61 13.08
CA VAL A 81 27.22 15.55 12.50
C VAL A 81 27.94 16.88 12.71
N ASP A 82 27.29 18.01 12.43
CA ASP A 82 27.92 19.34 12.57
C ASP A 82 28.23 19.67 14.03
N LYS A 83 27.37 19.27 14.98
CA LYS A 83 27.66 19.40 16.42
C LYS A 83 28.86 18.56 16.84
N ILE A 84 28.97 17.33 16.34
CA ILE A 84 30.11 16.44 16.65
C ILE A 84 31.40 17.05 16.10
N MET A 85 31.41 17.47 14.84
CA MET A 85 32.58 18.11 14.22
C MET A 85 33.01 19.36 15.00
N MET A 86 32.07 20.25 15.34
CA MET A 86 32.35 21.43 16.14
C MET A 86 32.89 21.06 17.54
N GLY A 87 32.39 19.97 18.15
CA GLY A 87 32.92 19.44 19.40
C GLY A 87 34.37 18.98 19.29
N MET A 88 34.72 18.28 18.20
CA MET A 88 36.09 17.83 17.92
C MET A 88 37.04 19.00 17.65
N ASP A 89 36.61 19.99 16.87
CA ASP A 89 37.38 21.22 16.60
C ASP A 89 37.66 22.02 17.88
N ASN A 90 36.62 22.19 18.71
CA ASN A 90 36.75 22.86 19.99
C ASN A 90 37.71 22.10 20.92
N PHE A 91 37.64 20.77 20.95
CA PHE A 91 38.56 19.94 21.72
C PHE A 91 40.01 20.12 21.27
N LEU A 92 40.29 20.04 19.96
CA LEU A 92 41.63 20.26 19.41
C LEU A 92 42.16 21.65 19.74
N THR A 93 41.32 22.68 19.60
CA THR A 93 41.67 24.07 19.90
C THR A 93 42.00 24.27 21.39
N GLN A 94 41.22 23.65 22.28
CA GLN A 94 41.45 23.74 23.73
C GLN A 94 42.65 22.92 24.20
N ALA A 95 42.92 21.79 23.55
CA ALA A 95 44.06 20.95 23.88
C ALA A 95 45.39 21.63 23.50
N GLY A 96 45.45 22.31 22.34
CA GLY A 96 46.67 22.95 21.84
C GLY A 96 47.85 21.98 21.82
N ASP A 97 49.05 22.43 22.23
CA ASP A 97 50.27 21.60 22.24
C ASP A 97 50.27 20.48 23.29
N LYS A 98 49.22 20.36 24.11
CA LYS A 98 49.11 19.32 25.15
C LYS A 98 48.63 17.98 24.61
N ILE A 99 48.10 17.96 23.39
CA ILE A 99 47.69 16.72 22.74
C ILE A 99 48.93 16.01 22.18
N ASP A 100 48.95 14.69 22.32
CA ASP A 100 49.94 13.87 21.64
C ASP A 100 49.70 13.89 20.13
N ALA A 101 50.76 14.02 19.33
CA ALA A 101 50.64 14.17 17.88
C ALA A 101 49.98 12.96 17.20
N VAL A 102 50.13 11.74 17.75
CA VAL A 102 49.46 10.56 17.22
C VAL A 102 47.95 10.66 17.46
N LYS A 103 47.54 11.07 18.68
CA LYS A 103 46.13 11.28 19.00
C LYS A 103 45.50 12.42 18.19
N GLU A 104 46.24 13.49 17.92
CA GLU A 104 45.76 14.54 17.02
C GLU A 104 45.50 14.01 15.61
N ALA A 105 46.44 13.23 15.06
CA ALA A 105 46.30 12.63 13.74
C ALA A 105 45.09 11.67 13.68
N GLU A 106 44.92 10.82 14.69
CA GLU A 106 43.76 9.93 14.81
C GLU A 106 42.43 10.72 14.86
N LEU A 107 42.39 11.82 15.60
CA LEU A 107 41.18 12.64 15.69
C LEU A 107 40.85 13.30 14.34
N ARG A 108 41.87 13.81 13.63
CA ARG A 108 41.70 14.39 12.29
C ARG A 108 41.27 13.34 11.27
N GLU A 109 41.80 12.12 11.34
CA GLU A 109 41.33 11.00 10.51
C GLU A 109 39.85 10.71 10.78
N LYS A 110 39.42 10.70 12.04
CA LYS A 110 37.99 10.53 12.39
C LYS A 110 37.11 11.67 11.88
N MET A 111 37.62 12.90 11.83
CA MET A 111 36.87 14.01 11.21
C MET A 111 36.67 13.79 9.71
N LEU A 112 37.70 13.30 9.00
CA LEU A 112 37.58 12.94 7.58
C LEU A 112 36.61 11.77 7.35
N ASP A 113 36.61 10.77 8.24
CA ASP A 113 35.63 9.68 8.22
C ASP A 113 34.19 10.22 8.35
N ILE A 114 33.98 11.19 9.24
CA ILE A 114 32.68 11.84 9.45
C ILE A 114 32.25 12.66 8.22
N GLU A 115 33.16 13.39 7.60
CA GLU A 115 32.87 14.12 6.35
C GLU A 115 32.50 13.17 5.20
N SER A 116 33.23 12.06 5.08
CA SER A 116 32.92 10.99 4.14
C SER A 116 31.53 10.39 4.41
N PHE A 117 31.19 10.14 5.68
CA PHE A 117 29.86 9.72 6.08
C PHE A 117 28.78 10.73 5.67
N LYS A 118 29.00 12.02 5.91
CA LYS A 118 28.06 13.10 5.53
C LYS A 118 27.82 13.13 4.02
N LEU A 119 28.87 12.94 3.21
CA LEU A 119 28.76 12.88 1.75
C LEU A 119 27.96 11.66 1.29
N ASN A 120 28.24 10.48 1.87
CA ASN A 120 27.50 9.27 1.57
C ASN A 120 26.02 9.40 1.91
N GLU A 121 25.70 9.98 3.06
CA GLU A 121 24.31 10.23 3.46
C GLU A 121 23.61 11.22 2.53
N LYS A 122 24.31 12.24 2.03
CA LYS A 122 23.77 13.16 1.01
C LYS A 122 23.37 12.42 -0.27
N ILE A 123 24.21 11.50 -0.73
CA ILE A 123 23.96 10.70 -1.93
C ILE A 123 22.80 9.73 -1.69
N ASN A 124 22.76 9.08 -0.54
CA ASN A 124 21.70 8.14 -0.19
C ASN A 124 20.35 8.85 -0.07
N ALA A 125 20.29 9.96 0.65
CA ALA A 125 19.07 10.78 0.76
C ALA A 125 18.56 11.24 -0.61
N PHE A 126 19.46 11.64 -1.50
CA PHE A 126 19.09 11.99 -2.87
C PHE A 126 18.49 10.80 -3.63
N ARG A 127 19.10 9.62 -3.53
CA ARG A 127 18.60 8.39 -4.17
C ARG A 127 17.23 7.99 -3.63
N ASP A 128 17.06 8.01 -2.32
CA ASP A 128 15.80 7.66 -1.65
C ASP A 128 14.68 8.60 -2.09
N ILE A 129 14.90 9.91 -2.01
CA ILE A 129 13.91 10.92 -2.42
C ILE A 129 13.62 10.81 -3.92
N ALA A 130 14.62 10.55 -4.76
CA ALA A 130 14.42 10.39 -6.19
C ALA A 130 13.56 9.15 -6.51
N ALA A 131 13.77 8.05 -5.80
CA ALA A 131 12.98 6.83 -5.92
C ALA A 131 11.53 7.07 -5.47
N LEU A 132 11.32 7.65 -4.30
CA LEU A 132 9.99 8.00 -3.78
C LEU A 132 9.25 8.96 -4.71
N LYS A 133 9.94 9.98 -5.25
CA LYS A 133 9.33 10.91 -6.23
C LYS A 133 8.98 10.22 -7.55
N LYS A 134 9.72 9.20 -7.95
CA LYS A 134 9.37 8.40 -9.14
C LYS A 134 8.10 7.62 -8.86
N GLU A 135 8.05 6.90 -7.75
CA GLU A 135 6.87 6.13 -7.35
C GLU A 135 5.64 7.03 -7.20
N LEU A 136 5.79 8.22 -6.59
CA LEU A 136 4.73 9.22 -6.49
C LEU A 136 4.18 9.60 -7.86
N ARG A 137 5.04 9.86 -8.86
CA ARG A 137 4.59 10.20 -10.21
C ARG A 137 3.83 9.04 -10.86
N ASP A 138 4.31 7.81 -10.66
CA ASP A 138 3.67 6.62 -11.21
C ASP A 138 2.28 6.42 -10.58
N ARG A 139 2.14 6.61 -9.25
CA ARG A 139 0.84 6.55 -8.54
C ARG A 139 -0.10 7.68 -8.90
N MET A 140 0.41 8.91 -9.08
CA MET A 140 -0.40 10.03 -9.56
C MET A 140 -0.90 9.82 -11.00
N HIS A 141 -0.11 9.16 -11.83
CA HIS A 141 -0.55 8.78 -13.19
C HIS A 141 -1.67 7.74 -13.11
N GLU A 142 -1.47 6.67 -12.36
CA GLU A 142 -2.48 5.63 -12.12
C GLU A 142 -3.78 6.23 -11.57
N TYR A 143 -3.68 7.13 -10.58
CA TYR A 143 -4.81 7.85 -10.02
C TYR A 143 -5.63 8.57 -11.09
N ARG A 144 -4.98 9.35 -11.96
CA ARG A 144 -5.64 10.12 -13.01
C ARG A 144 -6.30 9.21 -14.05
N GLU A 145 -5.67 8.10 -14.41
CA GLU A 145 -6.25 7.13 -15.34
C GLU A 145 -7.51 6.49 -14.73
N GLN A 146 -7.49 6.12 -13.45
CA GLN A 146 -8.66 5.56 -12.77
C GLN A 146 -9.78 6.59 -12.60
N GLU A 147 -9.46 7.84 -12.26
CA GLU A 147 -10.44 8.93 -12.14
C GLU A 147 -11.10 9.24 -13.49
N GLN A 148 -10.32 9.27 -14.58
CA GLN A 148 -10.87 9.41 -15.94
C GLN A 148 -11.76 8.22 -16.34
N HIS A 149 -11.35 7.00 -15.98
CA HIS A 149 -12.14 5.80 -16.26
C HIS A 149 -13.46 5.79 -15.50
N GLN A 150 -13.46 6.19 -14.22
CA GLN A 150 -14.67 6.35 -13.42
C GLN A 150 -15.62 7.38 -14.04
N HIS A 151 -15.10 8.54 -14.46
CA HIS A 151 -15.92 9.56 -15.11
C HIS A 151 -16.55 9.05 -16.42
N MET A 152 -15.78 8.33 -17.25
CA MET A 152 -16.32 7.73 -18.49
C MET A 152 -17.41 6.69 -18.21
N ILE A 153 -17.27 5.90 -17.15
CA ILE A 153 -18.30 4.92 -16.75
C ILE A 153 -19.55 5.64 -16.25
N GLY A 154 -19.43 6.67 -15.40
CA GLY A 154 -20.57 7.47 -14.96
C GLY A 154 -21.33 8.10 -16.13
N ASP A 155 -20.60 8.64 -17.12
CA ASP A 155 -21.18 9.17 -18.36
C ASP A 155 -21.94 8.09 -19.17
N LEU A 156 -21.42 6.85 -19.21
CA LEU A 156 -22.05 5.72 -19.91
C LEU A 156 -23.28 5.17 -19.18
N LEU A 157 -23.25 5.13 -17.85
CA LEU A 157 -24.35 4.68 -17.00
C LEU A 157 -25.45 5.75 -16.85
N GLY A 158 -25.22 6.98 -17.32
CA GLY A 158 -26.18 8.07 -17.24
C GLY A 158 -26.32 8.66 -15.82
N GLU A 159 -25.35 8.39 -14.96
CA GLU A 159 -25.23 8.96 -13.62
C GLU A 159 -24.80 10.44 -13.77
N ARG A 160 -25.78 11.35 -13.81
CA ARG A 160 -25.59 12.80 -13.71
C ARG A 160 -26.17 13.35 -12.43
#